data_AF-A0A378JGV1-F1
#
_entry.id   AF-A0A378JGV1-F1
#
_cell.length_a   1.000
_cell.length_b   1.000
_cell.length_c   1.000
_cell.angle_alpha   90.00
_cell.angle_beta   90.00
_cell.angle_gamma   90.00
#
_symmetry.space_group_name_H-M   'P 1'
#
loop_
_entity.id
_entity.type
_entity.pdbx_description
1 polymer ?
#
loop_
_entity_poly.entity_id
_entity_poly.type
_entity_poly.pdbx_seq_one_letter_code
_entity_poly.pdbx_strand_id
1 'polypeptide(L)'
;MYHSANKLLVLILTLISTSLFSATLAPIELTLDPNKPIILTNANIRTTMLCEIHAASNAKNSIRIHIISGKGVFNGTTFKKGDYMVWTVYNMQQIPFTADPGTKAEVTNLGSYMLKAICI
;
A
#
# COMPACT_ATOMS: atom_id res chain seq x y z
N MET A 1 -24.49 -63.93 -31.74
CA MET A 1 -25.77 -63.16 -31.76
C MET A 1 -25.62 -61.99 -30.80
N TYR A 2 -25.92 -60.77 -31.26
CA TYR A 2 -26.03 -59.48 -30.55
C TYR A 2 -24.74 -58.93 -29.86
N HIS A 3 -24.04 -57.93 -30.42
CA HIS A 3 -24.38 -56.52 -30.64
C HIS A 3 -24.27 -55.65 -29.36
N SER A 4 -23.20 -54.86 -29.25
CA SER A 4 -23.34 -53.40 -29.08
C SER A 4 -21.99 -52.68 -29.06
N ALA A 5 -21.96 -51.64 -29.88
CA ALA A 5 -20.91 -50.66 -30.03
C ALA A 5 -20.52 -50.02 -28.69
N ASN A 6 -19.22 -50.05 -28.37
CA ASN A 6 -18.71 -49.20 -27.30
C ASN A 6 -18.41 -47.83 -27.89
N LYS A 7 -19.18 -46.86 -27.41
CA LYS A 7 -19.26 -45.50 -27.92
C LYS A 7 -17.98 -44.75 -27.59
N LEU A 8 -17.36 -44.25 -28.66
CA LEU A 8 -16.70 -42.94 -28.78
C LEU A 8 -16.68 -42.13 -27.46
N LEU A 9 -15.62 -42.27 -26.66
CA LEU A 9 -15.35 -41.37 -25.53
C LEU A 9 -14.13 -40.52 -25.89
N VAL A 10 -14.39 -39.49 -26.70
CA VAL A 10 -13.40 -38.46 -27.06
C VAL A 10 -13.13 -37.64 -25.81
N LEU A 11 -11.91 -37.78 -25.31
CA LEU A 11 -11.37 -37.06 -24.16
C LEU A 11 -11.09 -35.60 -24.55
N ILE A 12 -12.08 -34.72 -24.44
CA ILE A 12 -11.87 -33.27 -24.65
C ILE A 12 -11.54 -32.63 -23.30
N LEU A 13 -10.26 -32.62 -22.94
CA LEU A 13 -9.74 -31.68 -21.93
C LEU A 13 -9.70 -30.28 -22.55
N THR A 14 -10.79 -29.53 -22.38
CA THR A 14 -10.74 -28.07 -22.57
C THR A 14 -10.03 -27.47 -21.36
N LEU A 15 -8.77 -27.10 -21.54
CA LEU A 15 -8.03 -26.24 -20.63
C LEU A 15 -8.73 -24.89 -20.57
N ILE A 16 -9.52 -24.67 -19.53
CA ILE A 16 -10.06 -23.34 -19.19
C ILE A 16 -8.88 -22.53 -18.64
N SER A 17 -8.14 -21.86 -19.53
CA SER A 17 -7.18 -20.84 -19.14
C SER A 17 -7.96 -19.63 -18.59
N THR A 18 -8.28 -19.68 -17.29
CA THR A 18 -8.71 -18.49 -16.58
C THR A 18 -7.51 -17.55 -16.48
N SER A 19 -7.48 -16.53 -17.33
CA SER A 19 -6.55 -15.43 -17.17
C SER A 19 -6.90 -14.71 -15.88
N LEU A 20 -6.12 -14.96 -14.82
CA LEU A 20 -6.12 -14.15 -13.62
C LEU A 20 -5.66 -12.75 -14.02
N PHE A 21 -6.60 -11.85 -14.31
CA PHE A 21 -6.36 -10.42 -14.41
C PHE A 21 -5.84 -9.94 -13.06
N SER A 22 -4.52 -9.89 -12.91
CA SER A 22 -3.90 -9.19 -11.80
C SER A 22 -4.12 -7.70 -12.06
N ALA A 23 -5.06 -7.09 -11.33
CA ALA A 23 -5.25 -5.65 -11.35
C ALA A 23 -3.98 -5.00 -10.77
N THR A 24 -3.05 -4.63 -11.63
CA THR A 24 -1.87 -3.85 -11.26
C THR A 24 -2.35 -2.45 -10.87
N LEU A 25 -2.47 -2.18 -9.57
CA LEU A 25 -2.67 -0.81 -9.09
C LEU A 25 -1.42 -0.01 -9.45
N ALA A 26 -1.60 1.15 -10.09
CA ALA A 26 -0.49 2.03 -10.40
C ALA A 26 0.18 2.51 -9.09
N PRO A 27 1.51 2.63 -9.05
CA PRO A 27 2.21 3.14 -7.87
C PRO A 27 1.71 4.54 -7.49
N ILE A 28 1.52 4.78 -6.20
CA ILE A 28 1.18 6.09 -5.66
C ILE A 28 2.48 6.81 -5.29
N GLU A 29 2.70 7.97 -5.89
CA GLU A 29 3.82 8.83 -5.52
C GLU A 29 3.35 9.97 -4.61
N LEU A 30 4.02 10.13 -3.48
CA LEU A 30 3.77 11.19 -2.50
C LEU A 30 5.02 12.05 -2.36
N THR A 31 4.85 13.36 -2.48
CA THR A 31 5.92 14.34 -2.23
C THR A 31 5.64 15.08 -0.94
N LEU A 32 6.60 15.08 -0.02
CA LEU A 32 6.50 15.76 1.27
C LEU A 32 7.53 16.90 1.33
N ASP A 33 7.05 18.10 1.07
CA ASP A 33 7.85 19.32 1.25
C ASP A 33 8.22 19.52 2.74
N PRO A 34 9.41 20.09 3.03
CA PRO A 34 9.81 20.43 4.39
C PRO A 34 8.77 21.26 5.13
N ASN A 35 8.37 20.82 6.33
CA ASN A 35 7.45 21.49 7.24
C ASN A 35 6.06 21.81 6.68
N LYS A 36 5.67 21.20 5.54
CA LYS A 36 4.32 21.33 4.99
C LYS A 36 3.52 20.05 5.27
N PRO A 37 2.42 20.14 6.04
CA PRO A 37 1.54 19.00 6.25
C PRO A 37 0.77 18.68 4.97
N ILE A 38 0.56 17.39 4.72
CA ILE A 38 -0.38 16.88 3.71
C ILE A 38 -1.43 15.99 4.36
N ILE A 39 -2.63 15.94 3.79
CA ILE A 39 -3.70 15.05 4.25
C ILE A 39 -3.81 13.85 3.31
N LEU A 40 -3.57 12.67 3.86
CA LEU A 40 -3.80 11.39 3.19
C LEU A 40 -5.16 10.85 3.60
N THR A 41 -5.96 10.41 2.62
CA THR A 41 -7.29 9.86 2.85
C THR A 41 -7.43 8.50 2.19
N ASN A 42 -7.79 7.48 2.97
CA ASN A 42 -8.27 6.22 2.44
C ASN A 42 -9.80 6.17 2.55
N ALA A 43 -10.51 6.27 1.42
CA ALA A 43 -11.97 6.44 1.42
C ALA A 43 -12.75 5.13 1.52
N ASN A 44 -12.42 4.12 0.69
CA ASN A 44 -13.40 3.10 0.32
C ASN A 44 -13.07 1.69 0.82
N ILE A 45 -11.84 1.22 0.59
CA ILE A 45 -11.45 -0.17 0.86
C ILE A 45 -10.26 -0.20 1.81
N ARG A 46 -10.09 -1.31 2.54
CA ARG A 46 -8.89 -1.49 3.33
C ARG A 46 -7.70 -1.56 2.37
N THR A 47 -6.72 -0.70 2.60
CA THR A 47 -5.52 -0.60 1.77
C THR A 47 -4.36 -1.19 2.52
N THR A 48 -3.57 -2.02 1.83
CA THR A 48 -2.27 -2.51 2.28
C THR A 48 -1.27 -2.12 1.21
N MET A 49 -0.22 -1.41 1.59
CA MET A 49 0.81 -0.94 0.67
C MET A 49 2.20 -1.10 1.27
N LEU A 50 3.21 -1.20 0.41
CA LEU A 50 4.61 -1.05 0.77
C LEU A 50 5.15 0.23 0.16
N CYS A 51 5.59 1.16 1.01
CA CYS A 51 6.11 2.45 0.56
C CYS A 51 7.64 2.48 0.65
N GLU A 52 8.32 2.76 -0.47
CA GLU A 52 9.75 3.07 -0.49
C GLU A 52 9.96 4.57 -0.32
N ILE A 53 10.81 4.95 0.64
CA ILE A 53 11.14 6.34 0.94
C ILE A 53 12.41 6.75 0.22
N HIS A 54 12.35 7.82 -0.57
CA HIS A 54 13.53 8.51 -1.10
C HIS A 54 13.78 9.78 -0.31
N ALA A 55 14.96 9.86 0.29
CA ALA A 55 15.34 10.91 1.22
C ALA A 55 16.79 11.35 0.99
N ALA A 56 17.13 12.57 1.38
CA ALA A 56 18.51 13.03 1.39
C ALA A 56 19.33 12.19 2.39
N SER A 57 20.35 11.47 1.91
CA SER A 57 21.15 10.53 2.71
C SER A 57 22.10 11.22 3.69
N ASN A 58 22.41 12.49 3.46
CA ASN A 58 23.32 13.30 4.27
C ASN A 58 22.63 14.06 5.42
N ALA A 59 21.34 13.79 5.66
CA ALA A 59 20.56 14.49 6.69
C ALA A 59 19.69 13.52 7.49
N LYS A 60 19.35 13.92 8.72
CA LYS A 60 18.33 13.22 9.50
C LYS A 60 16.95 13.59 8.95
N ASN A 61 16.21 12.60 8.48
CA ASN A 61 14.85 12.77 7.98
C ASN A 61 13.86 12.21 8.99
N SER A 62 12.82 12.96 9.30
CA SER A 62 11.77 12.50 10.20
C SER A 62 10.43 12.98 9.70
N ILE A 63 9.41 12.14 9.88
CA ILE A 63 8.03 12.50 9.57
C ILE A 63 7.21 12.48 10.85
N ARG A 64 6.25 13.39 10.94
CA ARG A 64 5.16 13.31 11.91
C ARG A 64 3.94 12.76 11.21
N ILE A 65 3.27 11.81 11.83
CA ILE A 65 1.96 11.29 11.38
C ILE A 65 0.97 11.55 12.50
N HIS A 66 -0.17 12.17 12.18
CA HIS A 66 -1.28 12.41 13.10
C HIS A 66 -2.57 11.85 12.50
N ILE A 67 -3.25 10.95 13.21
CA ILE A 67 -4.45 10.27 12.70
C ILE A 67 -5.69 11.10 13.05
N ILE A 68 -6.30 11.68 12.02
CA ILE A 68 -7.50 12.52 12.13
C ILE A 68 -8.75 11.66 12.34
N SER A 69 -8.83 10.54 11.61
CA SER A 69 -9.94 9.58 11.71
C SER A 69 -9.49 8.18 11.30
N GLY A 70 -10.26 7.17 11.70
CA GLY A 70 -10.00 5.77 11.35
C GLY A 70 -8.88 5.13 12.15
N LYS A 71 -8.28 4.09 11.58
CA LYS A 71 -7.24 3.27 12.19
C LYS A 71 -6.41 2.53 11.14
N GLY A 72 -5.21 2.10 11.51
CA GLY A 72 -4.32 1.41 10.60
C GLY A 72 -3.07 0.88 11.30
N VAL A 73 -2.14 0.40 10.50
CA VAL A 73 -0.83 -0.09 10.95
C VAL A 73 0.26 0.52 10.07
N PHE A 74 1.33 1.04 10.65
CA PHE A 74 2.48 1.60 9.94
C PHE A 74 3.72 1.06 10.62
N ASN A 75 4.53 0.37 9.83
CA ASN A 75 5.70 -0.36 10.30
C ASN A 75 5.41 -1.28 11.52
N GLY A 76 4.30 -2.01 11.48
CA GLY A 76 3.88 -2.92 12.55
C GLY A 76 3.24 -2.28 13.79
N THR A 77 3.29 -0.94 13.92
CA THR A 77 2.62 -0.24 15.02
C THR A 77 1.18 0.07 14.63
N THR A 78 0.22 -0.18 15.52
CA THR A 78 -1.20 0.14 15.28
C THR A 78 -1.51 1.56 15.73
N PHE A 79 -2.35 2.27 14.98
CA PHE A 79 -2.84 3.60 15.35
C PHE A 79 -4.33 3.71 15.17
N LYS A 80 -4.91 4.67 15.88
CA LYS A 80 -6.31 5.09 15.80
C LYS A 80 -6.39 6.61 15.85
N LYS A 81 -7.58 7.13 15.59
CA LYS A 81 -7.92 8.54 15.74
C LYS A 81 -7.33 9.15 17.03
N GLY A 82 -6.66 10.30 16.86
CA GLY A 82 -6.03 11.05 17.94
C GLY A 82 -4.58 10.65 18.22
N ASP A 83 -4.14 9.48 17.74
CA ASP A 83 -2.75 9.08 17.88
C ASP A 83 -1.86 9.94 16.99
N TYR A 84 -0.66 10.22 17.48
CA TYR A 84 0.40 10.84 16.70
C TYR A 84 1.71 10.09 16.93
N MET A 85 2.60 10.11 15.92
CA MET A 85 3.95 9.59 16.04
C MET A 85 4.94 10.48 15.31
N VAL A 86 6.21 10.39 15.73
CA VAL A 86 7.34 10.90 14.97
C VAL A 86 8.22 9.72 14.62
N TRP A 87 8.48 9.52 13.33
CA TRP A 87 9.26 8.40 12.82
C TRP A 87 10.48 8.91 12.07
N THR A 88 11.66 8.38 12.40
CA THR A 88 12.89 8.65 11.62
C THR A 88 12.89 7.74 10.39
N VAL A 89 12.99 8.34 9.21
CA VAL A 89 13.00 7.62 7.93
C VAL A 89 14.36 7.70 7.26
N TYR A 90 14.71 6.66 6.52
CA TYR A 90 15.99 6.56 5.80
C TYR A 90 15.76 6.43 4.30
N ASN A 91 16.77 6.80 3.51
CA ASN A 91 16.71 6.65 2.06
C ASN A 91 16.62 5.17 1.66
N MET A 92 15.78 4.87 0.67
CA MET A 92 15.37 3.54 0.21
C MET A 92 14.75 2.65 1.29
N GLN A 93 14.30 3.23 2.41
CA GLN A 93 13.61 2.46 3.44
C GLN A 93 12.24 2.02 2.92
N GLN A 94 11.95 0.74 3.06
CA GLN A 94 10.63 0.19 2.79
C GLN A 94 9.80 0.14 4.07
N ILE A 95 8.60 0.69 4.02
CA ILE A 95 7.70 0.79 5.18
C ILE A 95 6.35 0.17 4.81
N PRO A 96 5.96 -0.94 5.47
CA PRO A 96 4.64 -1.51 5.26
C PRO A 96 3.59 -0.65 5.95
N PHE A 97 2.48 -0.45 5.28
CA PHE A 97 1.37 0.37 5.74
C PHE A 97 0.04 -0.33 5.45
N THR A 98 -0.88 -0.24 6.41
CA THR A 98 -2.28 -0.59 6.22
C THR A 98 -3.19 0.51 6.76
N ALA A 99 -4.28 0.78 6.06
CA ALA A 99 -5.33 1.68 6.51
C ALA A 99 -6.71 1.06 6.30
N ASP A 100 -7.54 1.09 7.33
CA ASP A 100 -8.94 0.75 7.19
C ASP A 100 -9.70 1.85 6.43
N PRO A 101 -10.86 1.54 5.81
CA PRO A 101 -11.70 2.53 5.16
C PRO A 101 -12.05 3.72 6.07
N GLY A 102 -12.08 4.93 5.51
CA GLY A 102 -12.36 6.17 6.24
C GLY A 102 -11.18 6.70 7.06
N THR A 103 -9.99 6.09 6.94
CA THR A 103 -8.79 6.57 7.63
C THR A 103 -8.26 7.84 6.99
N LYS A 104 -8.01 8.86 7.82
CA LYS A 104 -7.39 10.12 7.42
C LYS A 104 -6.20 10.40 8.32
N ALA A 105 -5.08 10.76 7.71
CA ALA A 105 -3.86 11.11 8.42
C ALA A 105 -3.28 12.41 7.88
N GLU A 106 -2.83 13.26 8.78
CA GLU A 106 -1.93 14.36 8.46
C GLU A 106 -0.49 13.86 8.55
N VAL A 107 0.29 14.03 7.49
CA VAL A 107 1.70 13.67 7.43
C VAL A 107 2.51 14.93 7.20
N THR A 108 3.49 15.18 8.06
CA THR A 108 4.39 16.34 7.93
C THR A 108 5.82 15.86 7.86
N ASN A 109 6.58 16.32 6.87
CA ASN A 109 8.03 16.15 6.85
C ASN A 109 8.68 17.17 7.81
N LEU A 110 9.32 16.67 8.87
CA LEU A 110 10.05 17.48 9.86
C LEU A 110 11.52 17.69 9.48
N GLY A 111 11.98 17.11 8.37
CA GLY A 111 13.33 17.30 7.84
C GLY A 111 13.47 18.60 7.05
N SER A 112 14.72 18.93 6.70
CA SER A 112 15.06 20.13 5.92
C SER A 112 15.01 19.91 4.40
N TYR A 113 14.91 18.65 3.96
CA TYR A 113 14.90 18.26 2.55
C TYR A 113 13.58 17.61 2.18
N MET A 114 13.17 17.75 0.92
CA MET A 114 12.00 17.09 0.38
C MET A 114 12.14 15.56 0.47
N LEU A 115 11.04 14.88 0.82
CA LEU A 115 10.94 13.42 0.78
C LEU A 115 9.99 13.00 -0.34
N LYS A 116 10.30 11.89 -1.00
CA LYS A 116 9.37 11.21 -1.91
C LYS A 116 9.07 9.83 -1.35
N ALA A 117 7.81 9.41 -1.36
CA ALA A 117 7.41 8.05 -1.06
C ALA A 117 6.73 7.43 -2.29
N ILE A 118 7.10 6.20 -2.64
CA ILE A 118 6.51 5.44 -3.73
C ILE A 118 5.84 4.20 -3.13
N CYS A 119 4.52 4.13 -3.20
CA CYS A 119 3.73 3.08 -2.56
C CYS A 119 3.08 2.17 -3.61
N ILE A 120 3.20 0.86 -3.42
CA ILE A 120 2.61 -0.20 -4.25
C ILE A 120 1.67 -1.10 -3.45
#